data_AF-A0A428QFN4-F1
#
_entry.id   AF-A0A428QFN4-F1
#
_cell.length_a   1.000
_cell.length_b   1.000
_cell.length_c   1.000
_cell.angle_alpha   90.00
_cell.angle_beta   90.00
_cell.angle_gamma   90.00
#
_symmetry.space_group_name_H-M   'P 1'
#
loop_
_entity.id
_entity.type
_entity.pdbx_description
1 polymer ?
#
loop_
_entity_poly.entity_id
_entity_poly.type
_entity_poly.pdbx_seq_one_letter_code
_entity_poly.pdbx_strand_id
1 'polypeptide(L)'
;MATKLPPNGPLNLDAGLQRPNFQKQETKGSNSPTLYGNDGEIEDVRLLTPCSPGTPIEELRRRYWQDGVIWVKGLLDPDLVNGFRAAYLSMMDDGTNMLKPDTDPRDGIFNPDTDWRESTLPGAPHVAAGLPDTGPFVKNAIRSHH
;
A
#
# COMPACT_ATOMS: atom_id res chain seq x y z
N MET A 1 -19.15 -25.00 -22.99
CA MET A 1 -18.87 -23.85 -23.87
C MET A 1 -18.49 -22.68 -23.00
N ALA A 2 -17.27 -22.15 -23.13
CA ALA A 2 -16.81 -21.02 -22.33
C ALA A 2 -17.46 -19.73 -22.86
N THR A 3 -18.32 -19.12 -22.06
CA THR A 3 -18.90 -17.82 -22.35
C THR A 3 -17.77 -16.78 -22.37
N LYS A 4 -17.48 -16.23 -23.55
CA LYS A 4 -16.59 -15.07 -23.73
C LYS A 4 -17.08 -13.96 -22.79
N LEU A 5 -16.31 -13.61 -21.76
CA LEU A 5 -16.52 -12.35 -21.05
C LEU A 5 -16.45 -11.22 -22.08
N PRO A 6 -17.40 -10.27 -22.10
CA PRO A 6 -17.31 -9.12 -22.98
C PRO A 6 -16.04 -8.32 -22.65
N PRO A 7 -15.37 -7.72 -23.65
CA PRO A 7 -14.10 -6.99 -23.47
C PRO A 7 -14.20 -5.80 -22.50
N ASN A 8 -15.43 -5.38 -22.16
CA ASN A 8 -15.71 -4.28 -21.25
C ASN A 8 -16.05 -4.71 -19.81
N GLY A 9 -16.17 -6.02 -19.53
CA GLY A 9 -16.85 -6.49 -18.32
C GLY A 9 -18.28 -5.92 -18.22
N PRO A 10 -19.05 -6.21 -17.15
CA PRO A 10 -20.31 -5.53 -16.90
C PRO A 10 -20.05 -4.17 -16.24
N LEU A 11 -19.32 -3.27 -16.93
CA LEU A 11 -19.22 -1.88 -16.49
C LEU A 11 -20.49 -1.15 -16.92
N ASN A 12 -21.57 -1.37 -16.20
CA ASN A 12 -22.70 -0.45 -16.19
C ASN A 12 -22.38 0.62 -15.14
N LEU A 13 -21.90 1.79 -15.58
CA LEU A 13 -21.57 2.93 -14.71
C LEU A 13 -22.80 3.42 -13.91
N ASP A 14 -24.01 3.17 -14.42
CA ASP A 14 -25.28 3.51 -13.78
C ASP A 14 -25.73 2.46 -12.74
N ALA A 15 -25.15 1.26 -12.73
CA ALA A 15 -25.49 0.17 -11.80
C ALA A 15 -24.61 0.11 -10.54
N GLY A 16 -23.70 1.08 -10.36
CA GLY A 16 -22.68 1.06 -9.31
C GLY A 16 -21.53 0.07 -9.58
N LEU A 17 -20.49 0.09 -8.74
CA LEU A 17 -19.37 -0.86 -8.87
C LEU A 17 -19.86 -2.30 -8.59
N GLN A 18 -20.19 -3.04 -9.64
CA GLN A 18 -20.26 -4.50 -9.56
C GLN A 18 -18.85 -5.03 -9.28
N ARG A 19 -18.67 -5.66 -8.11
CA ARG A 19 -17.40 -6.29 -7.77
C ARG A 19 -17.11 -7.43 -8.76
N PRO A 20 -15.85 -7.61 -9.18
CA PRO A 20 -15.46 -8.76 -9.97
C PRO A 20 -15.93 -10.08 -9.35
N ASN A 21 -16.47 -10.97 -10.18
CA ASN A 21 -16.67 -12.36 -9.80
C ASN A 21 -15.30 -13.03 -9.79
N PHE A 22 -14.68 -13.11 -8.61
CA PHE A 22 -13.41 -13.79 -8.43
C PHE A 22 -13.56 -15.25 -8.85
N GLN A 23 -12.90 -15.63 -9.95
CA GLN A 23 -12.83 -17.04 -10.29
C GLN A 23 -11.91 -17.71 -9.27
N LYS A 24 -12.49 -18.59 -8.44
CA LYS A 24 -11.71 -19.56 -7.65
C LYS A 24 -10.92 -20.42 -8.62
N GLN A 25 -9.64 -20.15 -8.77
CA GLN A 25 -8.73 -21.03 -9.49
C GLN A 25 -8.21 -22.07 -8.50
N GLU A 26 -8.25 -23.36 -8.90
CA GLU A 26 -7.66 -24.43 -8.11
C GLU A 26 -6.19 -24.11 -7.83
N THR A 27 -5.84 -24.04 -6.55
CA THR A 27 -4.47 -23.91 -6.06
C THR A 27 -3.70 -25.21 -6.30
N LYS A 28 -3.47 -25.58 -7.55
CA LYS A 28 -2.60 -26.72 -7.85
C LYS A 28 -1.13 -26.30 -7.82
N GLY A 29 -0.61 -26.32 -6.60
CA GLY A 29 0.81 -26.40 -6.27
C GLY A 29 1.55 -25.07 -6.29
N SER A 30 2.00 -24.60 -5.12
CA SER A 30 3.19 -23.75 -5.02
C SER A 30 3.58 -23.60 -3.55
N ASN A 31 4.87 -23.43 -3.27
CA ASN A 31 5.45 -23.06 -1.97
C ASN A 31 5.01 -21.66 -1.48
N SER A 32 3.72 -21.32 -1.58
CA SER A 32 3.21 -20.03 -1.15
C SER A 32 3.14 -20.01 0.39
N PRO A 33 3.66 -18.97 1.05
CA PRO A 33 3.62 -18.90 2.51
C PRO A 33 2.18 -18.80 3.00
N THR A 34 1.85 -19.49 4.09
CA THR A 34 0.62 -19.24 4.84
C THR A 34 0.72 -17.86 5.49
N LEU A 35 -0.23 -16.99 5.20
CA LEU A 35 -0.30 -15.63 5.74
C LEU A 35 -1.40 -15.53 6.79
N TYR A 36 -1.18 -14.70 7.81
CA TYR A 36 -2.15 -14.45 8.88
C TYR A 36 -2.43 -12.95 8.98
N GLY A 37 -3.71 -12.59 9.07
CA GLY A 37 -4.18 -11.27 9.46
C GLY A 37 -4.68 -11.26 10.90
N ASN A 38 -5.27 -10.14 11.33
CA ASN A 38 -5.81 -10.00 12.68
C ASN A 38 -6.94 -10.98 12.98
N ASP A 39 -7.68 -11.42 11.95
CA ASP A 39 -8.84 -12.32 12.06
C ASP A 39 -8.51 -13.79 11.73
N GLY A 40 -7.23 -14.14 11.60
CA GLY A 40 -6.78 -15.52 11.33
C GLY A 40 -6.08 -15.69 9.98
N GLU A 41 -6.08 -16.93 9.47
CA GLU A 41 -5.42 -17.27 8.21
C GLU A 41 -6.06 -16.53 7.02
N ILE A 42 -5.22 -16.01 6.13
CA ILE A 42 -5.66 -15.39 4.88
C ILE A 42 -5.74 -16.50 3.83
N GLU A 43 -6.96 -16.82 3.40
CA GLU A 43 -7.23 -17.78 2.33
C GLU A 43 -7.00 -17.16 0.94
N ASP A 44 -6.90 -18.01 -0.10
CA ASP A 44 -6.80 -17.60 -1.52
C ASP A 44 -5.59 -16.68 -1.85
N VAL A 45 -4.51 -16.79 -1.09
CA VAL A 45 -3.25 -16.04 -1.32
C VAL A 45 -2.62 -16.45 -2.66
N ARG A 46 -2.29 -15.44 -3.48
CA ARG A 46 -1.67 -15.62 -4.80
C ARG A 46 -0.62 -14.54 -5.06
N LEU A 47 0.43 -14.90 -5.80
CA LEU A 47 1.40 -13.92 -6.31
C LEU A 47 0.76 -13.06 -7.41
N LEU A 48 1.04 -11.76 -7.40
CA LEU A 48 0.58 -10.84 -8.44
C LEU A 48 1.42 -11.02 -9.72
N THR A 49 0.75 -11.06 -10.87
CA THR A 49 1.43 -11.06 -12.17
C THR A 49 1.64 -9.62 -12.64
N PRO A 50 2.89 -9.19 -12.90
CA PRO A 50 3.16 -7.81 -13.30
C PRO A 50 2.59 -7.53 -14.70
N CYS A 51 2.12 -6.30 -14.87
CA CYS A 51 1.80 -5.66 -16.15
C CYS A 51 2.82 -4.54 -16.39
N SER A 52 3.04 -4.20 -17.66
CA SER A 52 3.85 -3.04 -18.05
C SER A 52 2.97 -1.81 -18.30
N PRO A 53 3.52 -0.58 -18.27
CA PRO A 53 2.76 0.63 -18.59
C PRO A 53 2.21 0.65 -20.02
N GLY A 54 2.81 -0.13 -20.94
CA GLY A 54 2.34 -0.30 -22.31
C GLY A 54 1.30 -1.40 -22.50
N THR A 55 0.85 -2.08 -21.45
CA THR A 55 -0.19 -3.11 -21.54
C THR A 55 -1.52 -2.47 -21.96
N PRO A 56 -2.21 -2.98 -23.01
CA PRO A 56 -3.48 -2.41 -23.46
C PRO A 56 -4.52 -2.32 -22.33
N ILE A 57 -5.31 -1.24 -22.33
CA ILE A 57 -6.29 -0.97 -21.26
C ILE A 57 -7.36 -2.06 -21.17
N GLU A 58 -7.70 -2.69 -22.29
CA GLU A 58 -8.63 -3.82 -22.38
C GLU A 58 -8.08 -5.06 -21.67
N GLU A 59 -6.78 -5.32 -21.78
CA GLU A 59 -6.11 -6.42 -21.07
C GLU A 59 -6.01 -6.13 -19.57
N LEU A 60 -5.68 -4.89 -19.19
CA LEU A 60 -5.69 -4.46 -17.78
C LEU A 60 -7.08 -4.62 -17.16
N ARG A 61 -8.13 -4.23 -17.89
CA ARG A 61 -9.53 -4.40 -17.45
C ARG A 61 -9.89 -5.87 -17.33
N ARG A 62 -9.54 -6.70 -18.31
CA ARG A 62 -9.77 -8.16 -18.26
C ARG A 62 -9.10 -8.78 -17.04
N ARG A 63 -7.84 -8.43 -16.75
CA ARG A 63 -7.10 -8.91 -15.56
C ARG A 63 -7.74 -8.43 -14.27
N TYR A 64 -8.12 -7.15 -14.17
CA TYR A 64 -8.84 -6.65 -13.01
C TYR A 64 -10.15 -7.42 -12.75
N TRP A 65 -10.91 -7.73 -13.80
CA TRP A 65 -12.14 -8.52 -13.66
C TRP A 65 -11.89 -9.99 -13.30
N GLN A 66 -10.74 -10.55 -13.67
CA GLN A 66 -10.39 -11.93 -13.38
C GLN A 66 -9.77 -12.08 -11.98
N ASP A 67 -8.87 -11.16 -11.62
CA ASP A 67 -7.96 -11.28 -10.48
C ASP A 67 -8.32 -10.32 -9.34
N GLY A 68 -9.14 -9.29 -9.61
CA GLY A 68 -9.60 -8.27 -8.64
C GLY A 68 -8.59 -7.17 -8.33
N VAL A 69 -7.37 -7.30 -8.83
CA VAL A 69 -6.26 -6.37 -8.61
C VAL A 69 -5.36 -6.36 -9.85
N ILE A 70 -4.66 -5.25 -10.07
CA ILE A 70 -3.65 -5.13 -11.11
C ILE A 70 -2.34 -4.63 -10.49
N TRP A 71 -1.23 -5.22 -10.90
CA TRP A 71 0.11 -4.74 -10.55
C TRP A 71 0.79 -4.20 -11.80
N VAL A 72 0.82 -2.87 -11.96
CA VAL A 72 1.50 -2.22 -13.09
C VAL A 72 2.88 -1.72 -12.63
N LYS A 73 3.94 -2.39 -13.08
CA LYS A 73 5.30 -2.06 -12.66
C LYS A 73 5.84 -0.87 -13.47
N GLY A 74 6.42 0.12 -12.79
CA GLY A 74 7.01 1.30 -13.45
C GLY A 74 5.97 2.31 -13.95
N LEU A 75 4.75 2.29 -13.40
CA LEU A 75 3.71 3.27 -13.75
C LEU A 75 4.03 4.67 -13.22
N LEU A 76 4.56 4.76 -12.00
CA LEU A 76 4.90 6.02 -11.34
C LEU A 76 6.37 6.34 -11.60
N ASP A 77 6.66 7.61 -11.89
CA ASP A 77 8.02 8.13 -12.00
C ASP A 77 8.74 7.99 -10.64
N PRO A 78 9.85 7.23 -10.57
CA PRO A 78 10.61 7.08 -9.34
C PRO A 78 11.05 8.41 -8.74
N ASP A 79 11.43 9.40 -9.55
CA ASP A 79 11.93 10.68 -9.03
C ASP A 79 10.81 11.53 -8.42
N LEU A 80 9.63 11.50 -9.03
CA LEU A 80 8.44 12.13 -8.46
C LEU A 80 8.05 11.51 -7.12
N VAL A 81 8.05 10.17 -7.04
CA VAL A 81 7.73 9.43 -5.81
C VAL A 81 8.76 9.72 -4.72
N ASN A 82 10.04 9.73 -5.07
CA ASN A 82 11.12 10.02 -4.14
C ASN A 82 11.09 11.49 -3.66
N GLY A 83 10.74 12.44 -4.54
CA GLY A 83 10.55 13.83 -4.18
C GLY A 83 9.39 14.02 -3.20
N PHE A 84 8.26 13.34 -3.43
CA PHE A 84 7.15 13.34 -2.48
C PHE A 84 7.56 12.72 -1.13
N ARG A 85 8.28 11.59 -1.14
CA ARG A 85 8.81 10.96 0.07
C ARG A 85 9.66 11.94 0.87
N ALA A 86 10.59 12.64 0.21
CA ALA A 86 11.45 13.61 0.87
C ALA A 86 10.62 14.72 1.54
N ALA A 87 9.66 15.31 0.83
CA ALA A 87 8.82 16.36 1.38
C ALA A 87 8.01 15.90 2.61
N TYR A 88 7.42 14.70 2.53
CA TYR A 88 6.68 14.11 3.65
C TYR A 88 7.59 13.82 4.84
N LEU A 89 8.74 13.18 4.62
CA LEU A 89 9.65 12.80 5.68
C LEU A 89 10.34 14.00 6.31
N SER A 90 10.67 15.05 5.56
CA SER A 90 11.13 16.32 6.14
C SER A 90 10.06 16.94 7.06
N MET A 91 8.80 16.97 6.62
CA MET A 91 7.70 17.46 7.47
C MET A 91 7.51 16.60 8.74
N MET A 92 7.72 15.28 8.65
CA MET A 92 7.67 14.42 9.83
C MET A 92 8.88 14.62 10.76
N ASP A 93 10.06 14.89 10.19
CA ASP A 93 11.31 15.09 10.92
C ASP A 93 11.35 16.40 11.73
N ASP A 94 10.57 17.41 11.29
CA ASP A 94 10.44 18.70 11.97
C ASP A 94 10.10 18.56 13.47
N GLY A 95 11.13 18.74 14.30
CA GLY A 95 11.03 18.65 15.76
C GLY A 95 11.00 17.23 16.33
N THR A 96 11.06 16.19 15.50
CA THR A 96 11.09 14.78 15.95
C THR A 96 12.50 14.18 15.91
N ASN A 97 13.38 14.68 15.04
CA ASN A 97 14.70 14.09 14.76
C ASN A 97 14.62 12.59 14.39
N MET A 98 13.50 12.17 13.78
CA MET A 98 13.27 10.77 13.41
C MET A 98 14.18 10.31 12.28
N LEU A 99 14.66 11.21 11.43
CA LEU A 99 15.60 10.93 10.36
C LEU A 99 17.04 11.03 10.86
N LYS A 100 17.88 10.10 10.40
CA LYS A 100 19.30 10.10 10.73
C LYS A 100 19.93 11.41 10.24
N PRO A 101 20.66 12.14 11.10
CA PRO A 101 21.39 13.33 10.69
C PRO A 101 22.32 13.05 9.50
N ASP A 102 22.48 14.07 8.67
CA ASP A 102 23.34 14.06 7.48
C ASP A 102 22.97 12.98 6.44
N THR A 103 21.70 12.60 6.37
CA THR A 103 21.16 11.72 5.31
C THR A 103 20.10 12.44 4.47
N ASP A 104 19.91 11.99 3.23
CA ASP A 104 18.86 12.53 2.37
C ASP A 104 17.49 12.00 2.86
N PRO A 105 16.49 12.86 3.13
CA PRO A 105 15.12 12.42 3.42
C PRO A 105 14.53 11.49 2.36
N ARG A 106 15.02 11.51 1.10
CA ARG A 106 14.64 10.54 0.06
C ARG A 106 14.96 9.09 0.46
N ASP A 107 15.99 8.88 1.27
CA ASP A 107 16.44 7.56 1.72
C ASP A 107 15.63 7.04 2.91
N GLY A 108 14.99 7.94 3.68
CA GLY A 108 14.14 7.60 4.81
C GLY A 108 14.84 6.79 5.91
N ILE A 109 16.11 7.06 6.15
CA ILE A 109 16.92 6.34 7.13
C ILE A 109 16.54 6.84 8.53
N PHE A 110 16.00 5.94 9.36
CA PHE A 110 15.64 6.24 10.75
C PHE A 110 16.89 6.59 11.59
N ASN A 111 16.75 7.54 12.50
CA ASN A 111 17.79 7.94 13.43
C ASN A 111 17.94 6.91 14.57
N PRO A 112 19.01 6.11 14.63
CA PRO A 112 19.15 5.08 15.66
C PRO A 112 19.36 5.66 17.07
N ASP A 113 19.69 6.96 17.19
CA ASP A 113 19.91 7.62 18.47
C ASP A 113 18.61 8.17 19.10
N THR A 114 17.47 8.06 18.43
CA THR A 114 16.15 8.40 18.99
C THR A 114 15.39 7.16 19.46
N ASP A 115 14.45 7.38 20.37
CA ASP A 115 13.54 6.33 20.79
C ASP A 115 12.47 6.10 19.73
N TRP A 116 12.49 4.94 19.07
CA TRP A 116 11.52 4.59 18.03
C TRP A 116 10.06 4.68 18.49
N ARG A 117 9.81 4.54 19.81
CA ARG A 117 8.46 4.64 20.38
C ARG A 117 7.86 6.02 20.17
N GLU A 118 8.68 7.07 20.16
CA GLU A 118 8.26 8.46 19.90
C GLU A 118 7.73 8.65 18.47
N SER A 119 8.04 7.71 17.56
CA SER A 119 7.56 7.68 16.17
C SER A 119 6.39 6.72 15.94
N THR A 120 5.70 6.29 17.01
CA THR A 120 4.50 5.46 16.89
C THR A 120 3.25 6.32 16.64
N LEU A 121 2.29 5.78 15.88
CA LEU A 121 1.07 6.52 15.49
C LEU A 121 0.25 6.99 16.71
N PRO A 122 -0.38 8.18 16.62
CA PRO A 122 -1.25 8.70 17.68
C PRO A 122 -2.29 7.70 18.19
N GLY A 123 -2.67 7.83 19.44
CA GLY A 123 -3.70 7.05 20.10
C GLY A 123 -3.19 5.79 20.80
N ALA A 124 -3.99 4.72 20.76
CA ALA A 124 -3.78 3.53 21.59
C ALA A 124 -2.37 2.90 21.47
N PRO A 125 -1.74 2.79 20.27
CA PRO A 125 -0.38 2.27 20.17
C PRO A 125 0.65 3.14 20.88
N HIS A 126 0.56 4.47 20.77
CA HIS A 126 1.49 5.42 21.39
C HIS A 126 1.39 5.37 22.92
N VAL A 127 0.15 5.36 23.43
CA VAL A 127 -0.12 5.26 24.87
C VAL A 127 0.33 3.91 25.44
N ALA A 128 0.09 2.81 24.70
CA ALA A 128 0.55 1.48 25.11
C ALA A 128 2.09 1.36 25.14
N ALA A 129 2.81 2.18 24.35
CA ALA A 129 4.27 2.29 24.40
C ALA A 129 4.79 3.11 25.62
N GLY A 130 3.87 3.60 26.47
CA GLY A 130 4.17 4.36 27.69
C GLY A 130 4.39 5.85 27.44
N LEU A 131 3.97 6.38 26.29
CA LEU A 131 4.15 7.79 25.91
C LEU A 131 2.82 8.57 25.99
N PRO A 132 2.86 9.87 26.32
CA PRO A 132 1.67 10.71 26.24
C PRO A 132 1.27 10.90 24.78
N ASP A 133 -0.03 10.94 24.47
CA ASP A 133 -0.55 11.14 23.10
C ASP A 133 -0.43 12.62 22.65
N THR A 134 0.79 13.15 22.70
CA THR A 134 1.16 14.53 22.42
C THR A 134 2.57 14.57 21.84
N GLY A 135 3.10 15.78 21.57
CA GLY A 135 4.47 15.94 21.09
C GLY A 135 4.59 16.18 19.59
N PRO A 136 5.82 16.34 19.08
CA PRO A 136 6.07 16.76 17.70
C PRO A 136 5.60 15.72 16.69
N PHE A 137 5.85 14.43 16.94
CA PHE A 137 5.43 13.38 16.01
C PHE A 137 3.91 13.27 15.91
N VAL A 138 3.22 13.29 17.05
CA VAL A 138 1.74 13.27 17.09
C VAL A 138 1.16 14.47 16.35
N LYS A 139 1.71 15.67 16.55
CA LYS A 139 1.29 16.88 15.82
C LYS A 139 1.51 16.76 14.31
N ASN A 140 2.66 16.27 13.88
CA ASN A 140 2.99 16.09 12.46
C ASN A 140 2.11 15.01 11.82
N ALA A 141 1.82 13.92 12.53
CA ALA A 141 0.92 12.86 12.09
C ALA A 141 -0.53 13.35 11.94
N ILE A 142 -1.02 14.19 12.87
CA ILE A 142 -2.35 14.81 12.72
C ILE A 142 -2.36 15.76 11.51
N ARG A 143 -1.32 16.60 11.38
CA ARG A 143 -1.19 17.56 10.28
C ARG A 143 -1.18 16.88 8.91
N SER A 144 -0.61 15.69 8.76
CA SER A 144 -0.56 15.01 7.46
C SER A 144 -1.90 14.50 6.94
N HIS A 145 -2.96 14.57 7.76
CA HIS A 145 -4.32 14.15 7.41
C HIS A 145 -5.29 15.33 7.22
N HIS A 146 -4.78 16.57 7.25
CA HIS A 146 -5.54 17.82 7.05
C HIS A 146 -5.01 18.62 5.86
#